data_AF-A0A6A6EHA3-F1
#
_entry.id   AF-A0A6A6EHA3-F1
#
_cell.length_a   1.000
_cell.length_b   1.000
_cell.length_c   1.000
_cell.angle_alpha   90.00
_cell.angle_beta   90.00
_cell.angle_gamma   90.00
#
_symmetry.space_group_name_H-M   'P 1'
#
loop_
_entity.id
_entity.type
_entity.pdbx_description
1 polymer ?
#
loop_
_entity_poly.entity_id
_entity_poly.type
_entity_poly.pdbx_seq_one_letter_code
_entity_poly.pdbx_strand_id
1 'polypeptide(L)'
;MGEPRSQVLAPHQMKLISSFCNLSNNMSAQRSQGRATGAADVSQQEQASIITLRKISGRKFGEIADDLGVPESTASTVYYRARNRAGGDDIHAMLASIPPQSDRPGKKPKVENGSELSSRMRKAIIDKGDQKIVAAVRPVLQEVGINKLNRRQVENVAKEHRDPEHDYAIIRKVRPKKSKLDEEDKKQRVDYSQWLIDEYNLRFPKLIFVCYDETSKPFRGTNNRGGKQKISAPRGRNVDLNNFAVHVDSPRFSLMICAAVSSYVTCSYERPCIT
;
A
#
# COMPACT_ATOMS: atom_id res chain seq x y z
N MET A 1 40.99 -41.93 37.36
CA MET A 1 41.29 -41.73 35.93
C MET A 1 40.20 -42.41 35.13
N GLY A 2 39.37 -41.64 34.43
CA GLY A 2 38.29 -42.14 33.59
C GLY A 2 37.77 -40.98 32.75
N GLU A 3 38.25 -40.88 31.52
CA GLU A 3 37.86 -39.86 30.54
C GLU A 3 36.37 -39.97 30.17
N PRO A 4 35.69 -38.84 29.88
CA PRO A 4 34.33 -38.87 29.36
C PRO A 4 34.34 -39.15 27.85
N ARG A 5 33.63 -40.20 27.44
CA ARG A 5 33.38 -40.52 26.03
C ARG A 5 32.63 -39.37 25.35
N SER A 6 33.28 -38.68 24.43
CA SER A 6 32.66 -37.74 23.50
C SER A 6 31.69 -38.49 22.59
N GLN A 7 30.39 -38.24 22.72
CA GLN A 7 29.39 -38.73 21.76
C GLN A 7 29.55 -37.93 20.45
N VAL A 8 30.13 -38.57 19.44
CA VAL A 8 30.20 -38.04 18.08
C VAL A 8 28.82 -38.11 17.46
N LEU A 9 28.21 -36.95 17.18
CA LEU A 9 26.90 -36.86 16.53
C LEU A 9 26.97 -37.45 15.10
N ALA A 10 26.00 -38.29 14.76
CA ALA A 10 25.91 -38.92 13.45
C ALA A 10 25.77 -37.86 12.33
N PRO A 11 26.39 -38.06 11.15
CA PRO A 11 26.43 -37.07 10.06
C PRO A 11 25.06 -36.64 9.52
N HIS A 12 24.01 -37.44 9.73
CA HIS A 12 22.64 -37.08 9.37
C HIS A 12 22.01 -36.04 10.30
N GLN A 13 22.46 -35.96 11.56
CA GLN A 13 22.02 -34.94 12.53
C GLN A 13 22.70 -33.59 12.28
N MET A 14 23.97 -33.59 11.84
CA MET A 14 24.67 -32.34 11.47
C MET A 14 24.03 -31.65 10.25
N LYS A 15 23.57 -32.41 9.24
CA LYS A 15 22.89 -31.84 8.06
C LYS A 15 21.53 -31.21 8.38
N LEU A 16 20.80 -31.76 9.34
CA LEU A 16 19.55 -31.16 9.85
C LEU A 16 19.86 -29.84 10.57
N ILE A 17 20.84 -29.83 11.47
CA ILE A 17 21.23 -28.63 12.22
C ILE A 17 21.70 -27.49 11.30
N SER A 18 22.52 -27.78 10.27
CA SER A 18 22.98 -26.76 9.32
C SER A 18 21.84 -26.18 8.46
N SER A 19 20.85 -27.01 8.10
CA SER A 19 19.68 -26.56 7.36
C SER A 19 18.76 -25.67 8.22
N PHE A 20 18.66 -25.93 9.52
CA PHE A 20 17.86 -25.13 10.45
C PHE A 20 18.52 -23.78 10.81
N CYS A 21 19.84 -23.71 10.95
CA CYS A 21 20.54 -22.44 11.17
C CYS A 21 20.36 -21.46 10.00
N ASN A 22 20.32 -21.96 8.75
CA ASN A 22 20.04 -21.13 7.58
C ASN A 22 18.57 -20.66 7.49
N LEU A 23 17.63 -21.44 8.02
CA LEU A 23 16.22 -21.05 8.17
C LEU A 23 16.02 -19.93 9.19
N SER A 24 16.75 -19.94 10.30
CA SER A 24 16.73 -18.87 11.33
C SER A 24 17.21 -17.53 10.76
N ASN A 25 18.27 -17.52 9.95
CA ASN A 25 18.76 -16.30 9.30
C ASN A 25 17.75 -15.71 8.30
N ASN A 26 17.07 -16.54 7.51
CA ASN A 26 16.04 -16.09 6.57
C ASN A 26 14.74 -15.60 7.25
N MET A 27 14.40 -16.15 8.42
CA MET A 27 13.21 -15.74 9.20
C MET A 27 13.33 -14.32 9.77
N SER A 28 14.55 -13.85 10.04
CA SER A 28 14.80 -12.47 10.50
C SER A 28 14.37 -11.41 9.46
N ALA A 29 14.39 -11.76 8.17
CA ALA A 29 14.18 -10.82 7.07
C ALA A 29 12.70 -10.54 6.72
N GLN A 30 11.74 -11.27 7.32
CA GLN A 30 10.31 -11.17 6.97
C GLN A 30 9.42 -10.48 8.03
N ARG A 31 9.97 -9.85 9.07
CA ARG A 31 9.14 -9.16 10.07
C ARG A 31 8.70 -7.77 9.62
N SER A 32 7.54 -7.71 8.96
CA SER A 32 6.68 -6.52 8.91
C SER A 32 5.43 -6.73 9.77
N GLN A 33 5.57 -6.95 11.08
CA GLN A 33 4.50 -6.78 12.08
C GLN A 33 5.07 -6.89 13.51
N GLY A 34 4.41 -6.23 14.47
CA GLY A 34 4.93 -5.97 15.82
C GLY A 34 5.35 -7.20 16.63
N ARG A 35 6.11 -6.96 17.69
CA ARG A 35 6.66 -7.98 18.60
C ARG A 35 5.52 -8.83 19.19
N ALA A 36 5.61 -10.16 19.07
CA ALA A 36 4.63 -11.07 19.66
C ALA A 36 4.58 -10.87 21.18
N THR A 37 3.38 -10.60 21.71
CA THR A 37 3.18 -10.26 23.13
C THR A 37 2.88 -11.46 24.02
N GLY A 38 2.62 -12.64 23.44
CA GLY A 38 2.43 -13.87 24.21
C GLY A 38 2.39 -15.14 23.35
N ALA A 39 2.38 -16.30 24.01
CA ALA A 39 2.46 -17.63 23.37
C ALA A 39 1.32 -17.97 22.39
N ALA A 40 0.21 -17.25 22.44
CA ALA A 40 -0.89 -17.41 21.48
C ALA A 40 -0.67 -16.61 20.19
N ASP A 41 0.23 -15.62 20.19
CA ASP A 41 0.50 -14.73 19.05
C ASP A 41 1.67 -15.24 18.20
N VAL A 42 2.33 -16.31 18.65
CA VAL A 42 3.48 -16.93 17.97
C VAL A 42 2.99 -17.80 16.82
N SER A 43 3.54 -17.60 15.63
CA SER A 43 3.18 -18.40 14.44
C SER A 43 3.52 -19.88 14.64
N GLN A 44 2.86 -20.78 13.89
CA GLN A 44 3.14 -22.22 14.00
C GLN A 44 4.62 -22.55 13.70
N GLN A 45 5.21 -21.85 12.74
CA GLN A 45 6.61 -22.02 12.36
C GLN A 45 7.56 -21.57 13.47
N GLU A 46 7.26 -20.47 14.14
CA GLU A 46 8.03 -20.02 15.32
C GLU A 46 7.84 -21.01 16.49
N GLN A 47 6.63 -21.53 16.73
CA GLN A 47 6.41 -22.55 17.77
C GLN A 47 7.21 -23.83 17.49
N ALA A 48 7.22 -24.31 16.26
CA ALA A 48 8.02 -25.46 15.84
C ALA A 48 9.52 -25.20 16.00
N SER A 49 9.98 -23.99 15.68
CA SER A 49 11.38 -23.59 15.83
C SER A 49 11.80 -23.58 17.30
N ILE A 50 10.97 -23.06 18.20
CA ILE A 50 11.21 -23.05 19.65
C ILE A 50 11.34 -24.49 20.19
N ILE A 51 10.42 -25.38 19.80
CA ILE A 51 10.45 -26.81 20.20
C ILE A 51 11.74 -27.48 19.71
N THR A 52 12.06 -27.29 18.43
CA THR A 52 13.23 -27.89 17.77
C THR A 52 14.54 -27.41 18.40
N LEU A 53 14.72 -26.09 18.56
CA LEU A 53 15.94 -25.50 19.12
C LEU A 53 16.14 -25.89 20.59
N ARG A 54 15.06 -25.99 21.36
CA ARG A 54 15.14 -26.43 22.75
C ARG A 54 15.46 -27.92 22.87
N LYS A 55 14.81 -28.76 22.05
CA LYS A 55 14.88 -30.23 22.19
C LYS A 55 16.10 -30.86 21.52
N ILE A 56 16.41 -30.46 20.29
CA ILE A 56 17.53 -31.03 19.52
C ILE A 56 18.83 -30.33 19.89
N SER A 57 18.83 -29.00 19.94
CA SER A 57 20.05 -28.21 20.14
C SER A 57 20.34 -27.88 21.60
N GLY A 58 19.44 -28.22 22.54
CA GLY A 58 19.62 -27.99 23.98
C GLY A 58 19.70 -26.52 24.41
N ARG A 59 19.41 -25.57 23.51
CA ARG A 59 19.60 -24.13 23.75
C ARG A 59 18.74 -23.63 24.91
N LYS A 60 19.23 -22.61 25.63
CA LYS A 60 18.47 -21.98 26.72
C LYS A 60 17.35 -21.10 26.15
N PHE A 61 16.28 -20.91 26.92
CA PHE A 61 15.15 -20.11 26.44
C PHE A 61 15.50 -18.65 26.20
N GLY A 62 16.44 -18.07 26.95
CA GLY A 62 16.99 -16.73 26.67
C GLY A 62 17.66 -16.63 25.30
N GLU A 63 18.47 -17.61 24.91
CA GLU A 63 19.15 -17.64 23.59
C GLU A 63 18.12 -17.77 22.46
N ILE A 64 17.13 -18.65 22.64
CA ILE A 64 16.02 -18.81 21.68
C ILE A 64 15.18 -17.52 21.58
N ALA A 65 15.00 -16.83 22.70
CA ALA A 65 14.27 -15.57 22.77
C ALA A 65 14.95 -14.45 21.98
N ASP A 66 16.29 -14.36 22.07
CA ASP A 66 17.08 -13.40 21.33
C ASP A 66 17.07 -13.70 19.82
N ASP A 67 17.28 -14.96 19.43
CA ASP A 67 17.31 -15.38 18.02
C ASP A 67 15.96 -15.21 17.31
N LEU A 68 14.86 -15.54 17.99
CA LEU A 68 13.51 -15.48 17.41
C LEU A 68 12.79 -14.15 17.74
N GLY A 69 13.40 -13.28 18.55
CA GLY A 69 12.80 -12.03 19.02
C GLY A 69 11.45 -12.23 19.72
N VAL A 70 11.30 -13.33 20.47
CA VAL A 70 10.10 -13.70 21.25
C VAL A 70 10.48 -13.66 22.73
N PRO A 71 9.62 -13.17 23.65
CA PRO A 71 9.97 -13.16 25.08
C PRO A 71 10.34 -14.55 25.62
N GLU A 72 11.33 -14.64 26.50
CA GLU A 72 11.78 -15.92 27.10
C GLU A 72 10.62 -16.68 27.77
N SER A 73 9.78 -15.96 28.52
CA SER A 73 8.56 -16.51 29.13
C SER A 73 7.62 -17.13 28.11
N THR A 74 7.55 -16.56 26.91
CA THR A 74 6.74 -17.05 25.80
C THR A 74 7.35 -18.30 25.19
N ALA A 75 8.67 -18.33 24.95
CA ALA A 75 9.36 -19.51 24.44
C ALA A 75 9.24 -20.72 25.38
N SER A 76 9.44 -20.48 26.69
CA SER A 76 9.23 -21.48 27.74
C SER A 76 7.78 -22.00 27.75
N THR A 77 6.80 -21.10 27.72
CA THR A 77 5.38 -21.45 27.71
C THR A 77 5.00 -22.29 26.48
N VAL A 78 5.49 -21.93 25.30
CA VAL A 78 5.24 -22.68 24.05
C VAL A 78 5.79 -24.11 24.18
N TYR A 79 7.05 -24.26 24.63
CA TYR A 79 7.69 -25.56 24.79
C TYR A 79 6.94 -26.46 25.76
N TYR A 80 6.66 -25.98 26.98
CA TYR A 80 5.99 -26.79 27.99
C TYR A 80 4.53 -27.13 27.62
N ARG A 81 3.82 -26.24 26.92
CA ARG A 81 2.48 -26.56 26.40
C ARG A 81 2.53 -27.67 25.36
N ALA A 82 3.49 -27.65 24.45
CA ALA A 82 3.67 -28.71 23.47
C ALA A 82 4.03 -30.05 24.14
N ARG A 83 4.92 -30.04 25.14
CA ARG A 83 5.30 -31.23 25.93
C ARG A 83 4.09 -31.83 26.64
N ASN A 84 3.29 -30.99 27.29
CA ASN A 84 2.09 -31.43 28.01
C ASN A 84 1.03 -31.99 27.07
N ARG A 85 0.84 -31.42 25.87
CA ARG A 85 -0.11 -31.94 24.86
C ARG A 85 0.37 -33.24 24.22
N ALA A 86 1.68 -33.39 24.03
CA ALA A 86 2.30 -34.61 23.51
C ALA A 86 2.32 -35.76 24.54
N GLY A 87 1.98 -35.49 25.81
CA GLY A 87 2.05 -36.48 26.89
C GLY A 87 3.48 -36.91 27.23
N GLY A 88 4.50 -36.15 26.79
CA GLY A 88 5.89 -36.56 26.91
C GLY A 88 6.85 -35.69 26.12
N ASP A 89 8.09 -36.19 26.02
CA ASP A 89 9.24 -35.49 25.46
C ASP A 89 9.60 -35.92 24.03
N ASP A 90 8.70 -36.62 23.34
CA ASP A 90 8.89 -37.00 21.94
C ASP A 90 8.70 -35.80 21.01
N ILE A 91 9.71 -35.50 20.18
CA ILE A 91 9.70 -34.31 19.33
C ILE A 91 8.64 -34.38 18.25
N HIS A 92 8.38 -35.56 17.68
CA HIS A 92 7.38 -35.72 16.62
C HIS A 92 5.97 -35.50 17.19
N ALA A 93 5.67 -36.05 18.36
CA ALA A 93 4.44 -35.79 19.09
C ALA A 93 4.30 -34.31 19.50
N MET A 94 5.38 -33.66 19.95
CA MET A 94 5.37 -32.23 20.30
C MET A 94 5.06 -31.34 19.10
N LEU A 95 5.69 -31.61 17.94
CA LEU A 95 5.43 -30.86 16.71
C LEU A 95 4.02 -31.12 16.15
N ALA A 96 3.52 -32.35 16.22
CA ALA A 96 2.15 -32.69 15.84
C ALA A 96 1.09 -32.06 16.75
N SER A 97 1.45 -31.74 18.01
CA SER A 97 0.55 -31.12 18.99
C SER A 97 0.43 -29.59 18.86
N ILE A 98 1.14 -28.98 17.89
CA ILE A 98 1.05 -27.53 17.63
C ILE A 98 -0.35 -27.24 17.08
N PRO A 99 -1.17 -26.43 17.78
CA PRO A 99 -2.52 -26.16 17.34
C PRO A 99 -2.49 -25.34 16.04
N PRO A 100 -3.52 -25.46 15.18
CA PRO A 100 -3.79 -24.46 14.15
C PRO A 100 -3.79 -23.07 14.78
N GLN A 101 -3.30 -22.05 14.05
CA GLN A 101 -3.41 -20.68 14.53
C GLN A 101 -4.87 -20.43 14.90
N SER A 102 -5.10 -19.97 16.12
CA SER A 102 -6.47 -19.74 16.56
C SER A 102 -7.08 -18.64 15.72
N ASP A 103 -8.15 -18.96 14.98
CA ASP A 103 -9.06 -17.99 14.38
C ASP A 103 -9.82 -17.26 15.48
N ARG A 104 -9.10 -16.46 16.28
CA ARG A 104 -9.74 -15.56 17.21
C ARG A 104 -10.46 -14.53 16.35
N PRO A 105 -11.80 -14.40 16.46
CA PRO A 105 -12.51 -13.39 15.72
C PRO A 105 -11.88 -12.05 16.07
N GLY A 106 -11.33 -11.38 15.05
CA GLY A 106 -10.77 -10.05 15.21
C GLY A 106 -11.82 -9.12 15.84
N LYS A 107 -11.35 -8.04 16.46
CA LYS A 107 -12.26 -7.02 17.00
C LYS A 107 -13.22 -6.59 15.90
N LYS A 108 -14.53 -6.72 16.16
CA LYS A 108 -15.57 -6.30 15.21
C LYS A 108 -15.32 -4.84 14.79
N PRO A 109 -15.37 -4.55 13.47
CA PRO A 109 -15.16 -3.19 12.99
C PRO A 109 -16.28 -2.30 13.53
N LYS A 110 -15.97 -1.03 13.80
CA LYS A 110 -16.97 -0.04 14.25
C LYS A 110 -17.98 0.31 13.16
N VAL A 111 -17.62 0.09 11.90
CA VAL A 111 -18.45 0.33 10.73
C VAL A 111 -18.37 -0.93 9.89
N GLU A 112 -19.49 -1.59 9.68
CA GLU A 112 -19.57 -2.81 8.89
C GLU A 112 -19.65 -2.49 7.40
N ASN A 113 -19.05 -3.34 6.57
CA ASN A 113 -19.15 -3.21 5.11
C ASN A 113 -20.59 -3.48 4.67
N GLY A 114 -21.13 -2.66 3.77
CA GLY A 114 -22.53 -2.72 3.35
C GLY A 114 -23.56 -2.15 4.33
N SER A 115 -23.12 -1.66 5.51
CA SER A 115 -24.04 -0.97 6.44
C SER A 115 -24.52 0.37 5.89
N GLU A 116 -25.71 0.81 6.33
CA GLU A 116 -26.25 2.13 5.97
C GLU A 116 -25.28 3.27 6.35
N LEU A 117 -24.66 3.17 7.54
CA LEU A 117 -23.64 4.13 7.96
C LEU A 117 -22.47 4.17 6.98
N SER A 118 -21.98 3.01 6.52
CA SER A 118 -20.93 2.94 5.51
C SER A 118 -21.33 3.66 4.22
N SER A 119 -22.53 3.41 3.70
CA SER A 119 -23.04 4.06 2.48
C SER A 119 -23.15 5.58 2.66
N ARG A 120 -23.69 6.04 3.79
CA ARG A 120 -23.79 7.47 4.12
C ARG A 120 -22.43 8.14 4.24
N MET A 121 -21.44 7.47 4.84
CA MET A 121 -20.06 7.96 4.89
C MET A 121 -19.47 8.09 3.49
N ARG A 122 -19.68 7.10 2.61
CA ARG A 122 -19.15 7.08 1.24
C ARG A 122 -19.77 8.18 0.38
N LYS A 123 -21.09 8.35 0.46
CA LYS A 123 -21.82 9.46 -0.18
C LYS A 123 -21.28 10.82 0.25
N ALA A 124 -21.14 11.05 1.55
CA ALA A 124 -20.59 12.31 2.07
C ALA A 124 -19.15 12.59 1.59
N ILE A 125 -18.32 11.56 1.38
CA ILE A 125 -16.96 11.71 0.84
C ILE A 125 -16.99 12.18 -0.62
N ILE A 126 -17.94 11.70 -1.42
CA ILE A 126 -18.12 12.11 -2.82
C ILE A 126 -18.70 13.53 -2.89
N ASP A 127 -19.81 13.78 -2.19
CA ASP A 127 -20.49 15.08 -2.19
C ASP A 127 -19.56 16.22 -1.72
N LYS A 128 -18.72 15.93 -0.72
CA LYS A 128 -17.73 16.87 -0.18
C LYS A 128 -16.32 16.53 -0.67
N GLY A 129 -16.18 16.15 -1.94
CA GLY A 129 -14.94 15.66 -2.53
C GLY A 129 -13.73 16.60 -2.40
N ASP A 130 -13.97 17.91 -2.28
CA ASP A 130 -12.91 18.92 -2.10
C ASP A 130 -12.31 18.91 -0.68
N GLN A 131 -13.04 18.39 0.31
CA GLN A 131 -12.60 18.32 1.70
C GLN A 131 -11.71 17.09 1.96
N LYS A 132 -10.96 17.12 3.07
CA LYS A 132 -10.27 15.91 3.56
C LYS A 132 -11.34 14.87 3.94
N ILE A 133 -11.11 13.60 3.61
CA ILE A 133 -12.04 12.48 3.86
C ILE A 133 -12.61 12.49 5.29
N VAL A 134 -11.75 12.69 6.30
CA VAL A 134 -12.17 12.72 7.71
C VAL A 134 -13.11 13.91 8.03
N ALA A 135 -12.92 15.05 7.37
CA ALA A 135 -13.78 16.22 7.55
C ALA A 135 -15.13 16.02 6.86
N ALA A 136 -15.12 15.44 5.66
CA ALA A 136 -16.34 15.14 4.90
C ALA A 136 -17.30 14.23 5.68
N VAL A 137 -16.76 13.26 6.40
CA VAL A 137 -17.53 12.23 7.14
C VAL A 137 -17.93 12.66 8.55
N ARG A 138 -17.30 13.71 9.11
CA ARG A 138 -17.56 14.15 10.48
C ARG A 138 -19.06 14.40 10.79
N PRO A 139 -19.85 15.07 9.93
CA PRO A 139 -21.27 15.29 10.19
C PRO A 139 -22.05 13.97 10.30
N VAL A 140 -21.80 13.03 9.40
CA VAL A 140 -22.45 11.71 9.40
C VAL A 140 -22.16 10.94 10.70
N LEU A 141 -20.93 11.04 11.23
CA LEU A 141 -20.57 10.39 12.48
C LEU A 141 -21.23 11.05 13.70
N GLN A 142 -21.37 12.38 13.68
CA GLN A 142 -22.03 13.12 14.76
C GLN A 142 -23.51 12.77 14.86
N GLU A 143 -24.19 12.62 13.73
CA GLU A 143 -25.61 12.24 13.68
C GLU A 143 -25.88 10.85 14.29
N VAL A 144 -24.92 9.93 14.18
CA VAL A 144 -25.03 8.55 14.71
C VAL A 144 -24.39 8.43 16.11
N GLY A 145 -24.00 9.55 16.74
CA GLY A 145 -23.43 9.55 18.08
C GLY A 145 -22.01 8.99 18.18
N ILE A 146 -21.30 8.85 17.06
CA ILE A 146 -19.91 8.39 17.03
C ILE A 146 -18.97 9.60 17.10
N ASN A 147 -18.34 9.82 18.25
CA ASN A 147 -17.47 10.98 18.46
C ASN A 147 -16.29 11.09 17.47
N LYS A 148 -15.63 9.96 17.16
CA LYS A 148 -14.47 9.94 16.23
C LYS A 148 -14.13 8.54 15.75
N LEU A 149 -13.85 8.42 14.45
CA LEU A 149 -13.18 7.26 13.86
C LEU A 149 -11.70 7.59 13.59
N ASN A 150 -10.84 6.58 13.66
CA ASN A 150 -9.44 6.74 13.26
C ASN A 150 -9.38 7.03 11.76
N ARG A 151 -8.46 7.89 11.31
CA ARG A 151 -8.26 8.22 9.90
C ARG A 151 -8.13 6.98 9.03
N ARG A 152 -7.39 5.96 9.48
CA ARG A 152 -7.22 4.69 8.76
C ARG A 152 -8.56 3.96 8.56
N GLN A 153 -9.45 3.99 9.56
CA GLN A 153 -10.77 3.37 9.44
C GLN A 153 -11.63 4.09 8.41
N VAL A 154 -11.61 5.43 8.39
CA VAL A 154 -12.35 6.20 7.39
C VAL A 154 -11.78 5.99 5.98
N GLU A 155 -10.46 5.90 5.84
CA GLU A 155 -9.82 5.57 4.56
C GLU A 155 -10.15 4.14 4.10
N ASN A 156 -10.26 3.17 5.01
CA ASN A 156 -10.69 1.81 4.68
C ASN A 156 -12.15 1.79 4.20
N VAL A 157 -13.06 2.52 4.86
CA VAL A 157 -14.44 2.68 4.39
C VAL A 157 -14.49 3.25 2.96
N ALA A 158 -13.65 4.23 2.65
CA ALA A 158 -13.58 4.81 1.31
C ALA A 158 -13.03 3.81 0.25
N LYS A 159 -12.02 3.03 0.60
CA LYS A 159 -11.29 2.17 -0.35
C LYS A 159 -11.89 0.77 -0.50
N GLU A 160 -12.34 0.18 0.59
CA GLU A 160 -12.67 -1.25 0.68
C GLU A 160 -14.17 -1.49 0.70
N HIS A 161 -14.95 -0.63 1.36
CA HIS A 161 -16.40 -0.87 1.46
C HIS A 161 -17.10 -0.64 0.13
N ARG A 162 -18.22 -1.33 -0.08
CA ARG A 162 -19.03 -1.25 -1.30
C ARG A 162 -20.50 -1.19 -0.92
N ASP A 163 -21.26 -0.44 -1.70
CA ASP A 163 -22.70 -0.29 -1.58
C ASP A 163 -23.33 -0.26 -2.98
N PRO A 164 -24.64 -0.52 -3.12
CA PRO A 164 -25.30 -0.56 -4.42
C PRO A 164 -25.19 0.74 -5.23
N GLU A 165 -25.04 1.89 -4.56
CA GLU A 165 -24.91 3.21 -5.21
C GLU A 165 -23.45 3.51 -5.58
N HIS A 166 -22.48 3.01 -4.81
CA HIS A 166 -21.04 3.22 -5.02
C HIS A 166 -20.25 1.90 -4.97
N ASP A 167 -20.25 1.15 -6.07
CA ASP A 167 -19.54 -0.13 -6.26
C ASP A 167 -18.02 0.00 -6.50
N TYR A 168 -17.49 1.22 -6.44
CA TYR A 168 -16.09 1.53 -6.74
C TYR A 168 -15.28 1.96 -5.52
N ALA A 169 -13.95 1.84 -5.58
CA ALA A 169 -13.09 2.42 -4.54
C ALA A 169 -13.04 3.96 -4.68
N ILE A 170 -13.12 4.68 -3.57
CA ILE A 170 -12.96 6.13 -3.54
C ILE A 170 -11.51 6.47 -3.17
N ILE A 171 -10.83 7.24 -4.02
CA ILE A 171 -9.44 7.63 -3.80
C ILE A 171 -9.23 9.13 -3.92
N ARG A 172 -8.14 9.63 -3.32
CA ARG A 172 -7.75 11.04 -3.36
C ARG A 172 -6.84 11.30 -4.57
N LYS A 173 -7.38 11.85 -5.65
CA LYS A 173 -6.65 12.22 -6.88
C LYS A 173 -6.34 13.71 -6.92
N VAL A 174 -5.33 14.11 -7.69
CA VAL A 174 -5.07 15.52 -7.97
C VAL A 174 -6.18 16.06 -8.87
N ARG A 175 -6.76 17.20 -8.50
CA ARG A 175 -7.79 17.88 -9.28
C ARG A 175 -7.23 18.29 -10.64
N PRO A 176 -7.85 17.86 -11.76
CA PRO A 176 -7.53 18.42 -13.07
C PRO A 176 -7.84 19.92 -13.10
N LYS A 177 -6.90 20.72 -13.58
CA LYS A 177 -7.05 22.19 -13.74
C LYS A 177 -7.51 22.60 -15.14
N LYS A 178 -7.93 21.63 -15.95
CA LYS A 178 -8.44 21.89 -17.30
C LYS A 178 -9.90 22.34 -17.19
N SER A 179 -10.41 23.05 -18.19
CA SER A 179 -11.85 23.25 -18.33
C SER A 179 -12.55 21.89 -18.45
N LYS A 180 -13.77 21.82 -17.92
CA LYS A 180 -14.65 20.69 -18.20
C LYS A 180 -14.96 20.70 -19.69
N LEU A 181 -14.69 19.59 -20.37
CA LEU A 181 -15.04 19.42 -21.77
C LEU A 181 -16.52 19.10 -21.87
N ASP A 182 -17.22 19.77 -22.77
CA ASP A 182 -18.54 19.34 -23.20
C ASP A 182 -18.45 18.17 -24.19
N GLU A 183 -19.60 17.64 -24.60
CA GLU A 183 -19.63 16.49 -25.52
C GLU A 183 -19.15 16.85 -26.93
N GLU A 184 -19.32 18.11 -27.34
CA GLU A 184 -18.87 18.60 -28.65
C GLU A 184 -17.34 18.73 -28.68
N ASP A 185 -16.72 19.34 -27.67
CA ASP A 185 -15.28 19.40 -27.46
C ASP A 185 -14.65 18.00 -27.42
N LYS A 186 -15.32 17.05 -26.76
CA LYS A 186 -14.87 15.65 -26.71
C LYS A 186 -14.87 15.04 -28.12
N LYS A 187 -15.96 15.23 -28.87
CA LYS A 187 -16.08 14.73 -30.24
C LYS A 187 -15.03 15.35 -31.16
N GLN A 188 -14.89 16.67 -31.14
CA GLN A 188 -13.89 17.39 -31.95
C GLN A 188 -12.47 16.89 -31.67
N ARG A 189 -12.12 16.61 -30.41
CA ARG A 189 -10.81 16.03 -30.07
C ARG A 189 -10.60 14.64 -30.67
N VAL A 190 -11.64 13.80 -30.68
CA VAL A 190 -11.57 12.47 -31.28
C VAL A 190 -11.43 12.59 -32.79
N ASP A 191 -12.28 13.40 -33.43
CA ASP A 191 -12.30 13.60 -34.89
C ASP A 191 -10.95 14.18 -35.37
N TYR A 192 -10.42 15.18 -34.68
CA TYR A 192 -9.13 15.77 -35.00
C TYR A 192 -7.96 14.79 -34.82
N SER A 193 -7.99 13.97 -33.76
CA SER A 193 -6.96 12.96 -33.52
C SER A 193 -6.99 11.87 -34.59
N GLN A 194 -8.18 11.45 -35.00
CA GLN A 194 -8.34 10.45 -36.06
C GLN A 194 -7.85 10.99 -37.40
N TRP A 195 -8.24 12.23 -37.74
CA TRP A 195 -7.75 12.90 -38.95
C TRP A 195 -6.22 12.98 -38.99
N LEU A 196 -5.57 13.34 -37.88
CA LEU A 196 -4.10 13.37 -37.79
C LEU A 196 -3.45 12.00 -38.05
N ILE A 197 -4.05 10.92 -37.50
CA ILE A 197 -3.57 9.55 -37.70
C ILE A 197 -3.71 9.15 -39.17
N ASP A 198 -4.85 9.45 -39.78
CA ASP A 198 -5.12 9.10 -41.17
C ASP A 198 -4.18 9.86 -42.11
N GLU A 199 -3.96 11.15 -41.88
CA GLU A 199 -3.07 11.99 -42.71
C GLU A 199 -1.59 11.56 -42.57
N TYR A 200 -1.16 11.18 -41.36
CA TYR A 200 0.17 10.62 -41.11
C TYR A 200 0.39 9.31 -41.88
N ASN A 201 -0.61 8.42 -41.88
CA ASN A 201 -0.50 7.11 -42.54
C ASN A 201 -0.63 7.19 -44.06
N LEU A 202 -1.44 8.11 -44.60
CA LEU A 202 -1.79 8.14 -46.02
C LEU A 202 -0.86 9.00 -46.88
N ARG A 203 -0.37 10.14 -46.37
CA ARG A 203 0.21 11.15 -47.25
C ARG A 203 1.68 11.48 -46.99
N PHE A 204 2.16 11.35 -45.76
CA PHE A 204 3.51 11.81 -45.42
C PHE A 204 4.20 10.93 -44.37
N PRO A 205 4.92 9.86 -44.77
CA PRO A 205 5.69 9.02 -43.83
C PRO A 205 6.89 9.71 -43.17
N LYS A 206 7.05 11.04 -43.34
CA LYS A 206 8.13 11.87 -42.77
C LYS A 206 7.61 13.25 -42.30
N LEU A 207 6.49 13.27 -41.58
CA LEU A 207 5.95 14.48 -40.98
C LEU A 207 6.90 15.04 -39.91
N ILE A 208 7.30 16.30 -40.06
CA ILE A 208 8.01 17.05 -39.02
C ILE A 208 6.95 17.85 -38.24
N PHE A 209 6.74 17.46 -36.99
CA PHE A 209 5.95 18.25 -36.06
C PHE A 209 6.80 19.35 -35.45
N VAL A 210 6.36 20.60 -35.62
CA VAL A 210 6.84 21.75 -34.86
C VAL A 210 5.72 22.15 -33.90
N CYS A 211 5.93 21.92 -32.61
CA CYS A 211 4.98 22.25 -31.57
C CYS A 211 5.40 23.56 -30.92
N TYR A 212 4.51 24.53 -30.91
CA TYR A 212 4.66 25.78 -30.18
C TYR A 212 3.72 25.77 -28.98
N ASP A 213 4.23 26.17 -27.81
CA ASP A 213 3.40 26.36 -26.63
C ASP A 213 3.84 27.59 -25.84
N GLU A 214 2.85 28.22 -25.20
CA GLU A 214 3.03 29.33 -24.30
C GLU A 214 2.60 28.90 -22.90
N THR A 215 3.56 28.83 -21.98
CA THR A 215 3.28 28.49 -20.59
C THR A 215 3.46 29.71 -19.70
N SER A 216 2.39 30.14 -19.03
CA SER A 216 2.48 31.14 -17.96
C SER A 216 2.95 30.52 -16.64
N LYS A 217 3.92 31.16 -15.97
CA LYS A 217 4.43 30.79 -14.65
C LYS A 217 4.21 31.94 -13.68
N PRO A 218 3.46 31.77 -12.57
CA PRO A 218 3.19 32.86 -11.64
C PRO A 218 4.47 33.37 -10.94
N PHE A 219 4.60 34.70 -10.81
CA PHE A 219 5.66 35.33 -9.99
C PHE A 219 5.35 35.20 -8.51
N ARG A 220 6.39 34.87 -7.71
CA ARG A 220 6.27 34.35 -6.35
C ARG A 220 5.40 33.10 -6.34
N GLY A 221 6.06 31.94 -6.32
CA GLY A 221 5.45 30.68 -5.93
C GLY A 221 4.94 30.79 -4.49
N THR A 222 3.81 31.46 -4.30
CA THR A 222 3.08 31.35 -3.07
C THR A 222 2.64 29.91 -3.02
N ASN A 223 3.28 29.15 -2.13
CA ASN A 223 2.80 27.89 -1.60
C ASN A 223 1.47 28.07 -0.83
N ASN A 224 0.64 29.05 -1.21
CA ASN A 224 -0.70 29.26 -0.72
C ASN A 224 -1.56 28.16 -1.32
N ARG A 225 -1.38 26.92 -0.83
CA ARG A 225 -2.30 25.79 -1.04
C ARG A 225 -2.50 25.36 -2.51
N GLY A 226 -1.67 25.84 -3.44
CA GLY A 226 -1.67 25.45 -4.87
C GLY A 226 -0.96 24.12 -5.17
N GLY A 227 -0.51 23.40 -4.14
CA GLY A 227 0.00 22.04 -4.29
C GLY A 227 -1.14 21.11 -4.67
N LYS A 228 -1.09 20.54 -5.87
CA LYS A 228 -1.88 19.38 -6.35
C LYS A 228 -3.13 19.11 -5.50
N GLN A 229 -4.12 20.04 -5.51
CA GLN A 229 -5.29 19.94 -4.63
C GLN A 229 -5.91 18.57 -4.84
N LYS A 230 -5.94 17.76 -3.78
CA LYS A 230 -6.51 16.43 -3.89
C LYS A 230 -8.01 16.51 -3.68
N ILE A 231 -8.74 15.75 -4.48
CA ILE A 231 -10.19 15.57 -4.42
C ILE A 231 -10.51 14.09 -4.25
N SER A 232 -11.60 13.77 -3.59
CA SER A 232 -12.12 12.41 -3.55
C SER A 232 -12.81 12.10 -4.88
N ALA A 233 -12.38 11.04 -5.55
CA ALA A 233 -12.93 10.63 -6.83
C ALA A 233 -12.99 9.10 -6.93
N PRO A 234 -13.92 8.56 -7.73
CA PRO A 234 -13.99 7.14 -8.03
C PRO A 234 -12.69 6.62 -8.68
N ARG A 235 -12.31 5.38 -8.35
CA ARG A 235 -11.21 4.64 -8.97
C ARG A 235 -11.80 3.60 -9.93
N GLY A 236 -11.54 3.76 -11.23
CA GLY A 236 -11.99 2.81 -12.25
C GLY A 236 -11.80 3.36 -13.66
N ARG A 237 -11.98 2.49 -14.66
CA ARG A 237 -11.79 2.78 -16.10
C ARG A 237 -12.91 3.65 -16.70
N ASN A 238 -14.10 3.66 -16.09
CA ASN A 238 -15.30 4.33 -16.60
C ASN A 238 -15.62 5.65 -15.89
N VAL A 239 -14.64 6.24 -15.20
CA VAL A 239 -14.83 7.47 -14.44
C VAL A 239 -14.34 8.62 -15.29
N ASP A 240 -15.25 9.39 -15.89
CA ASP A 240 -14.87 10.59 -16.65
C ASP A 240 -14.24 11.62 -15.69
N LEU A 241 -12.91 11.72 -15.77
CA LEU A 241 -12.13 12.65 -14.94
C LEU A 241 -12.46 14.11 -15.24
N ASN A 242 -13.03 14.41 -16.41
CA ASN A 242 -13.44 15.76 -16.78
C ASN A 242 -14.57 16.27 -15.88
N ASN A 243 -15.39 15.39 -15.31
CA ASN A 243 -16.44 15.79 -14.38
C ASN A 243 -15.91 16.43 -13.09
N PHE A 244 -14.63 16.22 -12.79
CA PHE A 244 -13.97 16.78 -11.61
C PHE A 244 -13.03 17.95 -11.94
N ALA A 245 -12.95 18.32 -13.22
CA ALA A 245 -12.10 19.40 -13.69
C ALA A 245 -12.69 20.75 -13.31
N VAL A 246 -11.84 21.67 -12.83
CA VAL A 246 -12.26 23.04 -12.51
C VAL A 246 -11.30 24.02 -13.12
N HIS A 247 -11.88 25.05 -13.74
CA HIS A 247 -11.14 26.19 -14.25
C HIS A 247 -10.43 26.88 -13.10
N VAL A 248 -9.12 27.08 -13.26
CA VAL A 248 -8.34 27.84 -12.29
C VAL A 248 -8.11 29.21 -12.87
N ASP A 249 -8.58 30.23 -12.15
CA ASP A 249 -8.37 31.62 -12.53
C ASP A 249 -6.88 31.92 -12.70
N SER A 250 -6.57 32.71 -13.71
CA SER A 250 -5.19 33.06 -14.03
C SER A 250 -4.57 33.89 -12.89
N PRO A 251 -3.30 33.63 -12.53
CA PRO A 251 -2.60 34.45 -11.55
C PRO A 251 -2.51 35.90 -12.03
N ARG A 252 -2.60 36.86 -11.10
CA ARG A 252 -2.53 38.30 -11.40
C ARG A 252 -1.21 38.73 -12.05
N PHE A 253 -0.11 38.02 -11.76
CA PHE A 253 1.20 38.26 -12.36
C PHE A 253 1.84 36.94 -12.75
N SER A 254 2.25 36.82 -14.02
CA SER A 254 2.93 35.64 -14.53
C SER A 254 4.05 36.02 -15.51
N LEU A 255 5.11 35.21 -15.50
CA LEU A 255 6.11 35.15 -16.54
C LEU A 255 5.57 34.27 -17.66
N MET A 256 5.55 34.76 -18.89
CA MET A 256 5.21 33.96 -20.06
C MET A 256 6.48 33.31 -20.61
N ILE A 257 6.47 31.99 -20.75
CA ILE A 257 7.53 31.23 -21.41
C ILE A 257 6.96 30.73 -22.73
N CYS A 258 7.49 31.25 -23.84
CA CYS A 258 7.17 30.77 -25.18
C CYS A 258 8.29 29.82 -25.63
N ALA A 259 7.92 28.63 -26.09
CA ALA A 259 8.88 27.67 -26.62
C ALA A 259 8.32 26.96 -27.86
N ALA A 260 9.18 26.78 -28.86
CA ALA A 260 8.92 25.91 -30.00
C ALA A 260 9.88 24.72 -29.94
N VAL A 261 9.36 23.52 -30.16
CA VAL A 261 10.15 22.29 -30.24
C VAL A 261 9.80 21.57 -31.54
N SER A 262 10.83 21.14 -32.26
CA SER A 262 10.68 20.33 -33.46
C SER A 262 11.04 18.88 -33.17
N SER A 263 10.31 17.97 -33.81
CA SER A 263 10.67 16.54 -33.89
C SER A 263 11.92 16.27 -34.73
N TYR A 264 12.44 17.28 -35.44
CA TYR A 264 13.69 17.22 -36.18
C TYR A 264 14.89 17.47 -35.25
N VAL A 265 15.57 16.40 -34.84
CA VAL A 265 16.62 16.43 -33.79
C VAL A 265 18.03 16.71 -34.34
N THR A 266 18.21 16.73 -35.66
CA THR A 266 19.50 17.03 -36.32
C THR A 266 19.66 18.53 -36.55
N CYS A 267 19.95 19.27 -35.47
CA CYS A 267 20.42 20.65 -35.60
C CYS A 267 21.95 20.64 -35.73
N SER A 268 22.46 20.71 -36.96
CA SER A 268 23.90 20.82 -37.25
C SER A 268 24.43 22.26 -37.20
N TYR A 269 23.61 23.21 -36.76
CA TYR A 269 24.01 24.62 -36.68
C TYR A 269 24.45 24.95 -35.26
N GLU A 270 25.71 25.40 -35.14
CA GLU A 270 26.19 26.10 -33.95
C GLU A 270 25.26 27.29 -33.67
N ARG A 271 24.73 27.34 -32.45
CA ARG A 271 23.89 28.47 -32.03
C ARG A 271 24.74 29.74 -32.10
N PRO A 272 24.31 30.80 -32.81
CA PRO A 272 25.04 32.05 -32.77
C PRO A 272 25.02 32.56 -31.32
N CYS A 273 26.19 32.59 -30.71
CA CYS A 273 26.41 33.24 -29.43
C CYS A 273 26.09 34.72 -29.65
N ILE A 274 25.12 35.26 -28.93
CA ILE A 274 24.94 36.72 -28.88
C ILE A 274 26.11 37.25 -28.03
N THR A 275 27.10 37.86 -28.70
CA THR A 275 28.15 38.69 -28.08
C THR A 275 27.63 40.09 -27.81
#